data_AF-A0A091E6I5-F1
#
_entry.id   AF-A0A091E6I5-F1
#
_cell.length_a   1.000
_cell.length_b   1.000
_cell.length_c   1.000
_cell.angle_alpha   90.00
_cell.angle_beta   90.00
_cell.angle_gamma   90.00
#
_symmetry.space_group_name_H-M   'P 1'
#
loop_
_entity.id
_entity.type
_entity.pdbx_description
1 polymer ?
#
loop_
_entity_poly.entity_id
_entity_poly.type
_entity_poly.pdbx_seq_one_letter_code
_entity_poly.pdbx_strand_id
1 'polypeptide(L)'
;MQVSSAELQGTAQLSLMVGFGVNWCGGGHLPSFMLVVLLVVIVILTFNYWRISSRHIQLQEEVAELQTQVQCTKPVKMENPYKEPLKKCILCGKRVDYKNVQLLSQFISPYTGCIHGRHITGLCGKKQKEISKAIKRAQIMGFMPVTYKDPAYLKDPKVCNIKYRE
;
A
#
# COMPACT_ATOMS: atom_id res chain seq x y z
N MET A 1 5.96 13.91 17.78
CA MET A 1 5.93 13.03 18.97
C MET A 1 6.41 11.64 18.57
N GLN A 2 7.66 11.35 18.93
CA GLN A 2 8.34 10.07 19.17
C GLN A 2 9.80 10.28 18.80
N VAL A 3 10.50 10.89 19.75
CA VAL A 3 11.95 10.90 19.85
C VAL A 3 12.30 9.51 20.35
N SER A 4 12.78 8.63 19.47
CA SER A 4 13.36 7.36 19.90
C SER A 4 14.81 7.64 20.26
N SER A 5 15.02 7.61 21.57
CA SER A 5 16.27 7.63 22.28
C SER A 5 17.24 6.61 21.68
N ALA A 6 18.35 7.10 21.14
CA ALA A 6 19.61 6.36 21.07
C ALA A 6 20.63 7.25 21.77
N GLU A 7 20.52 7.27 23.11
CA GLU A 7 21.53 7.80 23.99
C GLU A 7 22.80 6.96 23.86
N LEU A 8 23.92 7.66 23.63
CA LEU A 8 25.12 7.56 24.45
C LEU A 8 25.61 6.14 24.77
N GLN A 9 26.37 5.59 23.82
CA GLN A 9 27.53 4.77 24.14
C GLN A 9 28.68 5.40 23.36
N GLY A 10 29.53 6.20 23.99
CA GLY A 10 30.47 5.70 24.97
C GLY A 10 31.86 5.81 24.35
N THR A 11 32.32 7.05 24.16
CA THR A 11 33.72 7.39 23.91
C THR A 11 34.52 7.08 25.18
N ALA A 12 34.71 5.80 25.47
CA ALA A 12 35.53 5.32 26.56
C ALA A 12 35.91 3.85 26.33
N GLN A 13 36.75 3.60 25.32
CA GLN A 13 37.76 2.55 25.45
C GLN A 13 39.11 3.11 25.07
N LEU A 14 39.79 3.56 26.13
CA LEU A 14 41.23 3.51 26.25
C LEU A 14 41.74 2.09 25.95
N SER A 15 42.99 2.06 25.48
CA SER A 15 43.93 0.94 25.54
C SER A 15 43.92 -0.01 24.34
N LEU A 16 44.60 0.42 23.27
CA LEU A 16 45.59 -0.43 22.62
C LEU A 16 46.86 0.38 22.44
N MET A 17 47.81 0.06 23.33
CA MET A 17 49.22 0.44 23.24
C MET A 17 49.74 0.09 21.85
N VAL A 18 50.03 1.09 21.04
CA VAL A 18 50.99 0.96 19.95
C VAL A 18 52.18 1.81 20.34
N GLY A 19 53.06 1.21 21.14
CA GLY A 19 54.39 1.73 21.39
C GLY A 19 55.20 1.62 20.11
N PHE A 20 55.18 2.66 19.28
CA PHE A 20 56.26 2.93 18.34
C PHE A 20 57.24 3.87 19.04
N GLY A 21 58.24 3.27 19.68
CA GLY A 21 59.44 3.97 20.11
C GLY A 21 60.19 4.47 18.87
N VAL A 22 59.91 5.70 18.46
CA VAL A 22 60.74 6.43 17.52
C VAL A 22 61.85 7.12 18.32
N ASN A 23 63.00 6.46 18.37
CA ASN A 23 64.25 7.05 18.84
C ASN A 23 64.67 8.16 17.86
N TRP A 24 64.25 9.41 18.08
CA TRP A 24 64.80 10.57 17.36
C TRP A 24 66.14 10.97 17.98
N CYS A 25 67.14 10.12 17.77
CA CYS A 25 68.54 10.52 17.86
C CYS A 25 68.90 11.20 16.53
N GLY A 26 68.99 12.52 16.53
CA GLY A 26 69.41 13.26 15.35
C GLY A 26 68.99 14.73 15.38
N GLY A 27 69.63 15.52 16.25
CA GLY A 27 69.56 16.98 16.22
C GLY A 27 70.26 17.55 14.98
N GLY A 28 69.61 17.45 13.83
CA GLY A 28 69.95 18.26 12.66
C GLY A 28 69.28 19.61 12.80
N HIS A 29 70.08 20.67 12.93
CA HIS A 29 69.60 22.06 12.88
C HIS A 29 68.99 22.28 11.49
N LEU A 30 67.66 22.19 11.35
CA LEU A 30 67.01 22.58 10.09
C LEU A 30 67.41 24.04 9.82
N PRO A 31 67.85 24.38 8.60
CA PRO A 31 68.17 25.74 8.26
C PRO A 31 66.93 26.60 8.48
N SER A 32 67.09 27.76 9.13
CA SER A 32 66.00 28.66 9.56
C SER A 32 64.93 28.89 8.47
N PHE A 33 65.34 28.93 7.20
CA PHE A 33 64.46 29.03 6.03
C PHE A 33 63.40 27.93 5.92
N MET A 34 63.70 26.68 6.30
CA MET A 34 62.76 25.56 6.19
C MET A 34 61.64 25.63 7.24
N LEU A 35 61.93 26.18 8.42
CA LEU A 35 60.92 26.44 9.46
C LEU A 35 59.96 27.57 9.02
N VAL A 36 60.49 28.61 8.38
CA VAL A 36 59.68 29.72 7.85
C VAL A 36 58.74 29.23 6.74
N VAL A 37 59.24 28.41 5.80
CA VAL A 37 58.41 27.81 4.74
C VAL A 37 57.34 26.88 5.34
N LEU A 38 57.67 26.09 6.36
CA LEU A 38 56.71 25.22 7.04
C LEU A 38 55.59 26.03 7.72
N LEU A 39 55.93 27.12 8.41
CA LEU A 39 54.94 28.00 9.05
C LEU A 39 54.02 28.68 8.02
N VAL A 40 54.56 29.12 6.88
CA VAL A 40 53.75 29.70 5.79
C VAL A 40 52.78 28.65 5.21
N VAL A 41 53.24 27.42 5.00
CA VAL A 41 52.37 26.32 4.53
C VAL A 41 51.30 26.00 5.56
N ILE A 42 51.62 25.97 6.85
CA ILE A 42 50.65 25.77 7.94
C ILE A 42 49.61 26.91 7.94
N VAL A 43 50.01 28.17 7.77
CA VAL A 43 49.08 29.31 7.69
C VAL A 43 48.16 29.19 6.46
N ILE A 44 48.70 28.80 5.30
CA ILE A 44 47.92 28.60 4.08
C ILE A 44 46.94 27.41 4.24
N LEU A 45 47.39 26.30 4.85
CA LEU A 45 46.55 25.12 5.08
C LEU A 45 45.48 25.39 6.13
N THR A 46 45.79 26.09 7.21
CA THR A 46 44.81 26.48 8.24
C THR A 46 43.79 27.46 7.68
N PHE A 47 44.21 28.43 6.85
CA PHE A 47 43.30 29.36 6.18
C PHE A 47 42.42 28.67 5.13
N ASN A 48 42.98 27.78 4.31
CA ASN A 48 42.19 26.98 3.36
C ASN A 48 41.24 26.02 4.07
N TYR A 49 41.69 25.41 5.16
CA TYR A 49 40.86 24.54 6.00
C TYR A 49 39.71 25.33 6.63
N TRP A 50 39.97 26.51 7.17
CA TRP A 50 38.95 27.40 7.72
C TRP A 50 37.94 27.85 6.64
N ARG A 51 38.44 28.25 5.46
CA ARG A 51 37.62 28.71 4.34
C ARG A 51 36.76 27.59 3.73
N ILE A 52 37.25 26.35 3.70
CA ILE A 52 36.50 25.17 3.25
C ILE A 52 35.47 24.73 4.30
N SER A 53 35.89 24.68 5.57
CA SER A 53 35.02 24.28 6.69
C SER A 53 33.83 25.23 6.86
N SER A 54 34.07 26.54 6.75
CA SER A 54 33.00 27.55 6.83
C SER A 54 31.92 27.39 5.76
N ARG A 55 32.29 27.01 4.53
CA ARG A 55 31.31 26.73 3.45
C ARG A 55 30.52 25.45 3.71
N HIS A 56 31.17 24.45 4.30
CA HIS A 56 30.54 23.18 4.66
C HIS A 56 29.48 23.35 5.76
N ILE A 57 29.75 24.21 6.74
CA ILE A 57 28.81 24.56 7.81
C ILE A 57 27.58 25.27 7.23
N GLN A 58 27.76 26.22 6.31
CA GLN A 58 26.66 26.91 5.64
C GLN A 58 25.76 25.96 4.82
N LEU A 59 26.37 25.05 4.04
CA LEU A 59 25.63 24.06 3.26
C LEU A 59 24.86 23.06 4.14
N GLN A 60 25.39 22.72 5.32
CA GLN A 60 24.69 21.86 6.29
C GLN A 60 23.42 22.52 6.83
N GLU A 61 23.44 23.83 7.07
CA GLU A 61 22.29 24.59 7.57
C GLU A 61 21.18 24.68 6.52
N GLU A 62 21.52 25.01 5.26
CA GLU A 62 20.56 25.04 4.15
C GLU A 62 19.96 23.65 3.86
N VAL A 63 20.76 22.58 3.94
CA VAL A 63 20.27 21.20 3.77
C VAL A 63 19.36 20.78 4.92
N ALA A 64 19.64 21.20 6.16
CA ALA A 64 18.79 20.92 7.31
C ALA A 64 17.43 21.65 7.18
N GLU A 65 17.43 22.91 6.75
CA GLU A 65 16.20 23.66 6.48
C GLU A 65 15.39 23.02 5.33
N LEU A 66 16.03 22.62 4.24
CA LEU A 66 15.38 21.89 3.14
C LEU A 66 14.80 20.54 3.59
N GLN A 67 15.48 19.81 4.47
CA GLN A 67 14.96 18.56 5.03
C GLN A 67 13.70 18.75 5.87
N THR A 68 13.57 19.87 6.59
CA THR A 68 12.34 20.18 7.35
C THR A 68 11.14 20.48 6.43
N GLN A 69 11.37 21.17 5.30
CA GLN A 69 10.35 21.45 4.29
C GLN A 69 9.85 20.17 3.58
N VAL A 70 10.78 19.25 3.29
CA VAL A 70 10.46 17.95 2.67
C VAL A 70 9.74 17.01 3.64
N GLN A 71 9.88 17.20 4.96
CA GLN A 71 9.14 16.41 5.94
C GLN A 71 7.62 16.65 5.83
N CYS A 72 7.18 17.85 5.44
CA CYS A 72 5.77 18.22 5.27
C CYS A 72 5.14 17.70 3.96
N THR A 73 5.96 17.29 2.98
CA THR A 73 5.48 16.70 1.71
C THR A 73 5.47 15.17 1.72
N LYS A 74 5.81 14.54 2.85
CA LYS A 74 5.71 13.08 2.98
C LYS A 74 4.23 12.70 3.03
N PRO A 75 3.76 11.81 2.13
CA PRO A 75 2.36 11.40 2.13
C PRO A 75 2.06 10.69 3.44
N VAL A 76 1.10 11.24 4.20
CA VAL A 76 0.59 10.61 5.42
C VAL A 76 -0.03 9.28 5.03
N LYS A 77 0.37 8.20 5.69
CA LYS A 77 -0.27 6.89 5.54
C LYS A 77 -1.67 6.97 6.14
N MET A 78 -2.65 7.29 5.30
CA MET A 78 -4.07 7.22 5.61
C MET A 78 -4.76 6.20 4.71
N GLU A 79 -5.85 5.61 5.19
CA GLU A 79 -6.75 4.83 4.33
C GLU A 79 -7.40 5.77 3.30
N ASN A 80 -7.60 5.30 2.06
CA ASN A 80 -8.11 6.14 0.98
C ASN A 80 -9.50 6.70 1.34
N PRO A 81 -9.64 8.04 1.55
CA PRO A 81 -10.91 8.65 1.95
C PRO A 81 -11.92 8.71 0.78
N TYR A 82 -11.45 8.59 -0.46
CA TYR A 82 -12.27 8.58 -1.67
C TYR A 82 -12.65 7.17 -2.13
N LYS A 83 -12.52 6.16 -1.25
CA LYS A 83 -12.87 4.78 -1.59
C LYS A 83 -14.37 4.62 -1.70
N GLU A 84 -14.86 4.45 -2.92
CA GLU A 84 -16.26 4.14 -3.18
C GLU A 84 -16.67 2.83 -2.48
N PRO A 85 -17.91 2.77 -1.94
CA PRO A 85 -18.41 1.55 -1.34
C PRO A 85 -18.54 0.45 -2.40
N LEU A 86 -18.22 -0.78 -2.00
CA LEU A 86 -18.29 -1.93 -2.90
C LEU A 86 -19.71 -2.09 -3.46
N LYS A 87 -19.81 -2.26 -4.78
CA LYS A 87 -21.08 -2.52 -5.48
C LYS A 87 -21.71 -3.79 -4.91
N LYS A 88 -22.97 -3.69 -4.51
CA LYS A 88 -23.75 -4.82 -3.96
C LYS A 88 -24.61 -5.43 -5.07
N CYS A 89 -24.83 -6.74 -5.01
CA CYS A 89 -25.81 -7.39 -5.90
C CYS A 89 -27.24 -7.06 -5.48
N ILE A 90 -28.19 -7.28 -6.40
CA ILE A 90 -29.62 -6.97 -6.24
C ILE A 90 -30.23 -7.67 -5.01
N LEU A 91 -29.76 -8.88 -4.69
CA LEU A 91 -30.25 -9.69 -3.56
C LEU A 91 -29.37 -9.61 -2.30
N CYS A 92 -28.44 -8.65 -2.22
CA CYS A 92 -27.57 -8.52 -1.05
C CYS A 92 -28.39 -8.09 0.17
N GLY A 93 -28.32 -8.86 1.27
CA GLY A 93 -29.08 -8.58 2.50
C GLY A 93 -30.56 -8.99 2.48
N LYS A 94 -31.08 -9.55 1.37
CA LYS A 94 -32.44 -10.10 1.29
C LYS A 94 -32.42 -11.63 1.50
N ARG A 95 -33.43 -12.16 2.19
CA ARG A 95 -33.59 -13.62 2.38
C ARG A 95 -34.31 -14.21 1.16
N VAL A 96 -33.82 -15.35 0.67
CA VAL A 96 -34.40 -16.05 -0.49
C VAL A 96 -35.06 -17.34 0.00
N ASP A 97 -36.38 -17.41 -0.14
CA ASP A 97 -37.15 -18.59 0.21
C ASP A 97 -37.57 -19.37 -1.04
N TYR A 98 -37.63 -20.70 -0.94
CA TYR A 98 -38.08 -21.58 -2.03
C TYR A 98 -39.58 -21.43 -2.35
N LYS A 99 -40.34 -20.82 -1.44
CA LYS A 99 -41.78 -20.58 -1.57
C LYS A 99 -42.10 -19.43 -2.54
N ASN A 100 -41.15 -18.52 -2.73
CA ASN A 100 -41.35 -17.31 -3.53
C ASN A 100 -41.07 -17.60 -5.01
N VAL A 101 -41.99 -18.31 -5.66
CA VAL A 101 -41.85 -18.78 -7.05
C VAL A 101 -41.66 -17.61 -8.02
N GLN A 102 -42.32 -16.47 -7.79
CA GLN A 102 -42.18 -15.27 -8.63
C GLN A 102 -40.73 -14.78 -8.70
N LEU A 103 -40.04 -14.71 -7.56
CA LEU A 103 -38.63 -14.28 -7.51
C LEU A 103 -37.72 -15.30 -8.20
N LEU A 104 -37.93 -16.59 -7.95
CA LEU A 104 -37.10 -17.66 -8.52
C LEU A 104 -37.26 -17.75 -10.05
N SER A 105 -38.48 -17.53 -10.54
CA SER A 105 -38.84 -17.56 -11.96
C SER A 105 -38.17 -16.44 -12.78
N GLN A 106 -37.63 -15.39 -12.15
CA GLN A 106 -36.85 -14.35 -12.82
C GLN A 106 -35.41 -14.80 -13.16
N PHE A 107 -34.89 -15.81 -12.46
CA PHE A 107 -33.54 -16.35 -12.65
C PHE A 107 -33.48 -17.55 -13.59
N ILE A 108 -34.59 -17.87 -14.26
CA ILE A 108 -34.75 -19.05 -15.11
C ILE A 108 -35.06 -18.64 -16.55
N SER A 109 -34.55 -19.40 -17.51
CA SER A 109 -34.85 -19.25 -18.93
C SER A 109 -36.33 -19.53 -19.19
N PRO A 110 -37.07 -18.66 -19.91
CA PRO A 110 -38.49 -18.84 -20.16
C PRO A 110 -38.80 -20.11 -20.95
N TYR A 111 -37.93 -20.47 -21.91
CA TYR A 111 -38.17 -21.59 -22.84
C TYR A 111 -37.61 -22.93 -22.33
N THR A 112 -36.47 -22.91 -21.64
CA THR A 112 -35.72 -24.14 -21.33
C THR A 112 -35.81 -24.53 -19.84
N GLY A 113 -36.28 -23.65 -18.98
CA GLY A 113 -36.27 -23.89 -17.52
C GLY A 113 -34.86 -23.92 -16.91
N CYS A 114 -33.81 -23.61 -17.69
CA CYS A 114 -32.43 -23.57 -17.21
C CYS A 114 -32.18 -22.38 -16.28
N ILE A 115 -31.43 -22.62 -15.21
CA ILE A 115 -31.02 -21.59 -14.25
C ILE A 115 -29.89 -20.74 -14.87
N HIS A 116 -30.04 -19.42 -14.88
CA HIS A 116 -29.01 -18.53 -15.40
C HIS A 116 -27.74 -18.54 -14.56
N GLY A 117 -26.59 -18.45 -15.23
CA GLY A 117 -25.27 -18.38 -14.60
C GLY A 117 -24.96 -17.00 -13.99
N ARG A 118 -23.88 -16.93 -13.20
CA ARG A 118 -23.46 -15.69 -12.50
C ARG A 118 -23.18 -14.53 -13.46
N HIS A 119 -22.64 -14.81 -14.64
CA HIS A 119 -22.30 -13.78 -15.63
C HIS A 119 -23.54 -13.06 -16.20
N ILE A 120 -24.71 -13.71 -16.15
CA ILE A 120 -25.99 -13.13 -16.56
C ILE A 120 -26.66 -12.42 -15.37
N THR A 121 -26.78 -13.10 -14.23
CA THR A 121 -27.56 -12.61 -13.09
C THR A 121 -26.86 -11.51 -12.30
N GLY A 122 -25.54 -11.41 -12.38
CA GLY A 122 -24.74 -10.44 -11.65
C GLY A 122 -24.77 -10.63 -10.12
N LEU A 123 -25.20 -11.80 -9.64
CA LEU A 123 -25.31 -12.07 -8.20
C LEU A 123 -23.97 -12.44 -7.55
N CYS A 124 -23.83 -12.14 -6.26
CA CYS A 124 -22.72 -12.66 -5.47
C CYS A 124 -22.75 -14.19 -5.43
N GLY A 125 -21.58 -14.84 -5.33
CA GLY A 125 -21.51 -16.31 -5.32
C GLY A 125 -22.32 -16.99 -4.22
N LYS A 126 -22.40 -16.37 -3.04
CA LYS A 126 -23.22 -16.85 -1.92
C LYS A 126 -24.71 -16.86 -2.29
N LYS A 127 -25.21 -15.76 -2.87
CA LYS A 127 -26.62 -15.61 -3.28
C LYS A 127 -26.98 -16.46 -4.48
N GLN A 128 -26.08 -16.61 -5.46
CA GLN A 128 -26.29 -17.53 -6.58
C GLN A 128 -26.49 -18.97 -6.08
N LYS A 129 -25.68 -19.44 -5.12
CA LYS A 129 -25.82 -20.78 -4.54
C LYS A 129 -27.13 -20.94 -3.75
N GLU A 130 -27.54 -19.90 -3.03
CA GLU A 130 -28.83 -19.85 -2.31
C GLU A 130 -30.01 -19.95 -3.28
N ILE A 131 -29.99 -19.16 -4.36
CA ILE A 131 -30.99 -19.20 -5.44
C ILE A 131 -31.05 -20.58 -6.11
N SER A 132 -29.91 -21.14 -6.52
CA SER A 132 -29.89 -22.46 -7.17
C SER A 132 -30.43 -23.57 -6.26
N LYS A 133 -30.14 -23.51 -4.95
CA LYS A 133 -30.71 -24.45 -3.97
C LYS A 133 -32.21 -24.24 -3.79
N ALA A 134 -32.67 -22.99 -3.69
CA ALA A 134 -34.08 -22.66 -3.56
C ALA A 134 -34.89 -23.11 -4.78
N ILE A 135 -34.38 -22.89 -6.00
CA ILE A 135 -34.97 -23.36 -7.27
C ILE A 135 -35.11 -24.88 -7.27
N LYS A 136 -34.02 -25.61 -7.01
CA LYS A 136 -34.05 -27.08 -6.99
C LYS A 136 -35.01 -27.62 -5.93
N ARG A 137 -35.06 -26.97 -4.76
CA ARG A 137 -36.01 -27.33 -3.69
C ARG A 137 -37.45 -27.07 -4.09
N ALA A 138 -37.74 -25.91 -4.71
CA ALA A 138 -39.06 -25.57 -5.21
C ALA A 138 -39.54 -26.55 -6.29
N GLN A 139 -38.62 -26.98 -7.17
CA GLN A 139 -38.89 -27.98 -8.21
C GLN A 139 -39.23 -29.35 -7.63
N ILE A 140 -38.43 -29.86 -6.68
CA ILE A 140 -38.68 -31.15 -6.03
C ILE A 140 -39.98 -31.14 -5.21
N MET A 141 -40.30 -30.01 -4.58
CA MET A 141 -41.53 -29.84 -3.80
C MET A 141 -42.78 -29.56 -4.65
N GLY A 142 -42.64 -29.42 -5.97
CA GLY A 142 -43.77 -29.16 -6.87
C GLY A 142 -44.28 -27.71 -6.88
N PHE A 143 -43.54 -26.76 -6.30
CA PHE A 143 -43.90 -25.33 -6.38
C PHE A 143 -43.56 -24.69 -7.73
N MET A 144 -42.62 -25.25 -8.49
CA MET A 144 -42.15 -24.66 -9.74
C MET A 144 -41.81 -25.73 -10.79
N PRO A 145 -42.21 -25.56 -12.06
CA PRO A 145 -41.84 -26.49 -13.14
C PRO A 145 -40.33 -26.50 -13.43
N VAL A 146 -39.84 -27.65 -13.96
CA VAL A 146 -38.43 -27.86 -14.31
C VAL A 146 -38.14 -27.50 -15.77
N THR A 147 -39.06 -27.84 -16.67
CA THR A 147 -38.85 -27.80 -18.12
C THR A 147 -39.17 -26.47 -18.76
N TYR A 148 -40.10 -25.70 -18.18
CA TYR A 148 -40.52 -24.39 -18.68
C TYR A 148 -40.79 -23.45 -17.53
N LYS A 149 -40.87 -22.14 -17.83
CA LYS A 149 -41.30 -21.13 -16.86
C LYS A 149 -42.81 -21.00 -16.89
N ASP A 150 -43.45 -20.90 -15.72
CA ASP A 150 -44.89 -20.70 -15.61
C ASP A 150 -45.33 -19.42 -16.38
N PRO A 151 -46.35 -19.52 -17.26
CA PRO A 151 -46.84 -18.39 -18.06
C PRO A 151 -47.32 -17.21 -17.22
N ALA A 152 -47.75 -17.42 -15.98
CA ALA A 152 -48.17 -16.36 -15.07
C ALA A 152 -47.03 -15.35 -14.79
N TYR A 153 -45.79 -15.83 -14.73
CA TYR A 153 -44.61 -15.02 -14.37
C TYR A 153 -43.82 -14.54 -15.61
N LEU A 154 -44.34 -14.73 -16.82
CA LEU A 154 -43.62 -14.36 -18.05
C LEU A 154 -43.54 -12.84 -18.23
N LYS A 155 -44.54 -12.11 -17.73
CA LYS A 155 -44.66 -10.63 -17.84
C LYS A 155 -43.91 -9.86 -16.75
N ASP A 156 -43.28 -10.55 -15.80
CA ASP A 156 -42.50 -9.92 -14.74
C ASP A 156 -41.27 -9.16 -15.29
N PRO A 157 -40.81 -8.10 -14.61
CA PRO A 157 -39.61 -7.37 -15.01
C PRO A 157 -38.40 -8.31 -15.07
N LYS A 158 -37.72 -8.32 -16.22
CA LYS A 158 -36.56 -9.20 -16.45
C LYS A 158 -35.33 -8.63 -15.77
N VAL A 159 -34.82 -9.34 -14.76
CA VAL A 159 -33.55 -9.01 -14.08
C VAL A 159 -32.34 -9.39 -14.94
N CYS A 160 -32.48 -10.42 -15.78
CA CYS A 160 -31.42 -10.92 -16.63
C CYS A 160 -31.47 -10.22 -18.00
N ASN A 161 -30.36 -9.56 -18.38
CA ASN A 161 -30.22 -8.87 -19.67
C ASN A 161 -29.89 -9.86 -20.82
N ILE A 162 -30.74 -10.87 -21.02
CA ILE A 162 -30.61 -11.80 -22.16
C ILE A 162 -31.59 -11.37 -23.25
N LYS A 163 -31.04 -11.11 -24.44
CA LYS A 163 -31.82 -10.98 -25.66
C LYS A 163 -31.84 -12.34 -26.34
N TYR A 164 -33.05 -12.89 -26.52
CA TYR A 164 -33.24 -14.05 -27.39
C TYR A 164 -33.29 -13.56 -28.83
N ARG A 165 -32.77 -14.37 -29.77
CA ARG A 165 -32.94 -14.10 -31.19
C ARG A 165 -34.41 -14.37 -31.52
N GLU A 166 -35.10 -13.33 -31.98
CA GLU A 166 -36.49 -13.38 -32.46
C GLU A 166 -36.60 -14.16 -33.78
#